data_AF-A0A1V4XP06-F1
#
_entry.id   AF-A0A1V4XP06-F1
#
_cell.length_a   1.000
_cell.length_b   1.000
_cell.length_c   1.000
_cell.angle_alpha   90.00
_cell.angle_beta   90.00
_cell.angle_gamma   90.00
#
_symmetry.space_group_name_H-M   'P 1'
#
loop_
_entity.id
_entity.type
_entity.pdbx_description
1 polymer ?
#
loop_
_entity_poly.entity_id
_entity_poly.type
_entity_poly.pdbx_seq_one_letter_code
_entity_poly.pdbx_strand_id
1 'polypeptide(L)' 'MSKDADRVIAGFTRLSPEDQTVVIQQVNEYLKKDYSGRKTIRESYEKRAGLDLGPLNQRGCPCCGR' A
#
# COMPACT_ATOMS: atom_id res chain seq x y z
N MET A 1 3.29 -18.62 -21.43
CA MET A 1 3.14 -17.46 -20.52
C MET A 1 2.12 -17.87 -19.46
N SER A 2 2.49 -17.88 -18.18
CA SER A 2 1.66 -18.45 -17.11
C SER A 2 0.33 -17.69 -16.97
N LYS A 3 -0.78 -18.43 -16.96
CA LYS A 3 -2.15 -17.92 -16.78
C LYS A 3 -2.41 -17.35 -15.37
N ASP A 4 -1.43 -17.43 -14.47
CA ASP A 4 -1.56 -16.98 -13.08
C ASP A 4 -1.41 -15.46 -12.89
N ALA A 5 -0.81 -14.75 -13.86
CA ALA A 5 -0.57 -13.31 -13.78
C ALA A 5 -1.85 -12.45 -13.88
N ASP A 6 -2.96 -13.04 -14.34
CA ASP A 6 -4.22 -12.33 -14.57
C ASP A 6 -5.24 -12.47 -13.43
N ARG A 7 -4.88 -13.14 -12.32
CA ARG A 7 -5.72 -13.17 -11.11
C ARG A 7 -5.61 -11.83 -10.39
N VAL A 8 -6.39 -10.86 -10.86
CA VAL A 8 -6.71 -9.67 -10.09
C VAL A 8 -7.42 -10.12 -8.82
N ILE A 9 -6.79 -9.92 -7.65
CA ILE A 9 -7.42 -10.20 -6.36
C ILE A 9 -8.72 -9.40 -6.30
N ALA A 10 -9.81 -10.02 -5.83
CA ALA A 10 -11.11 -9.35 -5.73
C ALA A 10 -10.96 -8.02 -4.96
N GLY A 11 -11.45 -6.93 -5.56
CA GLY A 11 -11.35 -5.57 -5.00
C GLY A 11 -10.13 -4.76 -5.46
N PHE A 12 -9.23 -5.35 -6.25
CA PHE A 12 -8.10 -4.63 -6.85
C PHE A 12 -8.36 -4.37 -8.34
N THR A 13 -7.75 -3.30 -8.87
CA THR A 13 -7.80 -2.99 -10.31
C THR A 13 -6.41 -3.16 -10.88
N ARG A 14 -6.32 -3.77 -12.07
CA ARG A 14 -5.04 -3.87 -12.79
C ARG A 14 -4.62 -2.47 -13.23
N LEU A 15 -3.41 -2.08 -12.84
CA LEU A 15 -2.81 -0.83 -13.29
C LEU A 15 -2.48 -0.88 -14.79
N SER A 16 -2.67 0.25 -15.47
CA SER A 16 -2.15 0.45 -16.82
C SER A 16 -0.61 0.33 -16.83
N PRO A 17 0.04 -0.01 -17.97
CA PRO A 17 1.50 -0.02 -18.05
C PRO A 17 2.15 1.31 -17.62
N GLU A 18 1.49 2.42 -17.90
CA GLU A 18 1.92 3.77 -17.52
C GLU A 18 1.86 3.93 -15.99
N ASP A 19 0.74 3.58 -15.38
CA ASP A 19 0.56 3.67 -13.92
C ASP A 19 1.49 2.72 -13.17
N GLN A 20 1.75 1.53 -13.73
CA GLN A 20 2.74 0.59 -13.16
C GLN A 20 4.12 1.24 -13.08
N THR A 21 4.54 1.94 -14.13
CA THR A 21 5.84 2.61 -14.18
C THR A 21 5.92 3.70 -13.10
N VAL A 22 4.86 4.50 -12.95
CA VAL A 22 4.77 5.55 -11.93
C VAL A 22 4.86 4.96 -10.53
N VAL A 23 4.11 3.89 -10.25
CA VAL A 23 4.13 3.21 -8.93
C VAL A 23 5.51 2.63 -8.64
N ILE A 24 6.13 1.95 -9.59
CA ILE A 24 7.49 1.38 -9.43
C ILE A 24 8.49 2.50 -9.12
N GLN A 25 8.43 3.63 -9.81
CA GLN A 25 9.30 4.77 -9.55
C GLN A 25 9.12 5.31 -8.13
N GLN A 26 7.87 5.54 -7.70
CA GLN A 26 7.56 6.05 -6.36
C GLN A 26 8.03 5.11 -5.25
N VAL A 27 7.84 3.79 -5.44
CA VAL A 27 8.34 2.77 -4.49
C VAL A 27 9.87 2.82 -4.41
N ASN A 28 10.55 2.88 -5.55
CA ASN A 28 12.01 2.95 -5.58
C ASN A 28 12.55 4.24 -4.95
N GLU A 29 11.90 5.38 -5.17
CA GLU A 29 12.23 6.65 -4.53
C GLU A 29 12.06 6.58 -3.01
N TYR A 30 10.99 5.94 -2.53
CA TYR A 30 10.78 5.70 -1.10
C TYR A 30 11.88 4.79 -0.51
N LEU A 31 12.25 3.72 -1.20
CA LEU A 31 13.30 2.80 -0.74
C LEU A 31 14.69 3.44 -0.72
N LYS A 32 14.95 4.45 -1.57
CA LYS A 32 16.21 5.19 -1.56
C LYS A 32 16.32 6.19 -0.40
N LYS A 33 15.21 6.57 0.25
CA LYS A 33 15.22 7.48 1.40
C LYS A 33 15.81 6.80 2.63
N ASP A 34 16.43 7.62 3.47
CA ASP A 34 16.89 7.25 4.80
C ASP A 34 15.71 7.01 5.76
N TYR A 35 16.00 6.54 6.98
CA TYR A 35 14.97 6.25 7.97
C TYR A 35 14.07 7.45 8.26
N SER A 36 14.65 8.65 8.36
CA SER A 36 13.90 9.88 8.64
C SER A 36 12.94 10.23 7.51
N GLY A 37 13.39 10.17 6.25
CA GLY A 37 12.57 10.43 5.08
C GLY A 37 11.43 9.43 4.90
N ARG A 38 11.66 8.15 5.20
CA ARG A 38 10.61 7.12 5.18
C ARG A 38 9.58 7.33 6.28
N LYS A 39 10.02 7.69 7.50
CA LYS A 39 9.13 7.99 8.64
C LYS A 39 8.18 9.16 8.33
N THR A 40 8.70 10.26 7.77
CA THR A 40 7.89 11.42 7.39
C THR A 40 6.80 11.07 6.39
N ILE A 41 7.12 10.26 5.38
CA ILE A 41 6.14 9.79 4.38
C ILE A 41 5.09 8.90 5.03
N ARG A 42 5.48 7.99 5.92
CA ARG A 42 4.53 7.14 6.64
C ARG A 42 3.55 7.95 7.48
N GLU A 43 4.07 8.91 8.25
CA GLU A 43 3.24 9.79 9.09
C GLU A 43 2.26 10.64 8.25
N SER A 44 2.63 11.02 7.03
CA SER A 44 1.73 11.80 6.15
C SER A 44 0.54 10.97 5.64
N TYR A 45 0.69 9.65 5.51
CA TYR A 45 -0.42 8.74 5.23
C TYR A 45 -1.27 8.46 6.47
N GLU A 46 -0.65 8.30 7.63
CA GLU A 46 -1.35 8.04 8.90
C GLU A 46 -2.19 9.25 9.38
N LYS A 47 -1.75 10.49 9.07
CA LYS A 47 -2.43 11.72 9.47
C LYS A 47 -3.41 12.27 8.41
N ARG A 48 -3.64 11.54 7.31
CA ARG A 48 -4.51 12.02 6.23
C ARG A 48 -5.98 12.00 6.70
N ALA A 49 -6.55 13.19 6.90
CA ALA A 49 -7.91 13.35 7.39
C ALA A 49 -8.93 12.60 6.49
N GLY A 50 -9.81 11.82 7.12
CA GLY A 50 -10.88 11.08 6.44
C GLY A 50 -10.57 9.61 6.09
N LEU A 51 -9.38 9.10 6.40
CA LEU A 51 -9.03 7.68 6.25
C LEU A 51 -8.69 7.09 7.62
N ASP A 52 -9.68 6.45 8.25
CA ASP A 52 -9.43 5.59 9.40
C ASP A 52 -8.78 4.29 8.89
N LEU A 53 -7.46 4.19 9.00
CA LEU A 53 -6.69 3.00 8.58
C LEU A 53 -6.91 1.80 9.50
N GLY A 54 -7.81 1.95 10.48
CA GLY A 54 -8.10 0.94 11.47
C GLY A 54 -6.95 0.83 12.49
N PRO A 55 -7.23 0.15 13.61
CA PRO A 55 -6.28 0.02 14.69
C PRO A 55 -5.14 -0.94 14.30
N LEU A 56 -3.90 -0.42 14.25
CA LEU A 56 -2.69 -1.18 13.94
C LEU A 56 -2.29 -2.19 15.05
N ASN A 57 -3.01 -2.18 16.18
CA ASN A 57 -2.61 -2.82 17.44
C ASN A 57 -3.62 -3.89 17.90
N GLN A 58 -4.66 -4.16 17.12
CA GLN A 58 -5.64 -5.17 17.51
C GLN A 58 -5.08 -6.58 17.24
N ARG A 59 -5.15 -7.45 18.25
CA ARG A 59 -4.77 -8.88 18.18
C ARG A 59 -5.69 -9.71 17.25
N GLY A 60 -6.56 -9.07 16.48
CA GLY A 60 -7.46 -9.66 15.51
C GLY A 60 -8.59 -8.70 15.10
N CYS A 61 -9.20 -8.94 13.93
CA CYS A 61 -10.36 -8.19 13.42
C CYS A 61 -11.53 -8.29 14.40
N PRO A 62 -12.18 -7.20 14.81
CA PRO A 62 -13.37 -7.25 15.65
C PRO A 62 -14.54 -7.97 14.96
N CYS A 63 -14.52 -8.04 13.64
CA CYS A 63 -15.52 -8.70 12.81
C CYS A 63 -15.47 -10.24 12.89
N CYS A 64 -14.29 -10.84 13.03
CA CYS A 64 -14.11 -12.29 12.89
C CYS A 64 -13.04 -12.90 13.80
N GLY A 65 -12.40 -12.10 14.66
CA GLY A 65 -11.35 -12.52 15.59
C GLY A 65 -10.05 -13.00 14.93
N ARG A 66 -9.89 -12.83 13.61
CA ARG A 66 -8.69 -13.22 12.85
C ARG A 66 -7.63 -12.15 12.87
#